data_AF-A0A317R7T7-F1
#
_entry.id   AF-A0A317R7T7-F1
#
_cell.length_a   1.000
_cell.length_b   1.000
_cell.length_c   1.000
_cell.angle_alpha   90.00
_cell.angle_beta   90.00
_cell.angle_gamma   90.00
#
_symmetry.space_group_name_H-M   'P 1'
#
loop_
_entity.id
_entity.type
_entity.pdbx_description
1 polymer ?
#
loop_
_entity_poly.entity_id
_entity_poly.type
_entity_poly.pdbx_seq_one_letter_code
_entity_poly.pdbx_strand_id
1 'polypeptide(L)'
;MSLKRLVQAMRKRMKHYTPIALGMALVALAPAWAQDSIYRCGNEYTNNATQARERGCRLVEGGNVTILQTTPRPAPAGGAAPAPAPGGRPSASPPSAPRVDTAEQRARDTDARAILEAELRKAEARLAELRTEYNDGAPQRTAQEQLNPQAYAERTAELKAGVARAEADVAGIKRELGRLNR
;
A
#
# COMPACT_ATOMS: atom_id res chain seq x y z
N MET A 1 -5.41 42.78 -60.18
CA MET A 1 -6.48 42.84 -59.15
C MET A 1 -6.09 42.01 -57.95
N SER A 2 -6.06 42.48 -56.71
CA SER A 2 -5.80 43.81 -56.17
C SER A 2 -5.49 43.56 -54.69
N LEU A 3 -4.37 44.13 -54.22
CA LEU A 3 -3.84 44.13 -52.85
C LEU A 3 -4.86 44.53 -51.76
N LYS A 4 -6.09 44.93 -52.11
CA LYS A 4 -7.12 45.38 -51.19
C LYS A 4 -7.67 44.28 -50.26
N ARG A 5 -7.68 43.00 -50.69
CA ARG A 5 -8.23 41.91 -49.86
C ARG A 5 -7.30 41.44 -48.74
N LEU A 6 -5.98 41.56 -48.90
CA LEU A 6 -5.01 41.12 -47.87
C LEU A 6 -4.88 42.14 -46.73
N VAL A 7 -4.97 43.44 -47.04
CA VAL A 7 -4.89 44.52 -46.05
C VAL A 7 -6.11 44.55 -45.11
N GLN A 8 -7.29 44.14 -45.61
CA GLN A 8 -8.53 44.17 -44.83
C GLN A 8 -8.64 43.02 -43.81
N ALA A 9 -7.98 41.87 -44.08
CA ALA A 9 -7.93 40.74 -43.15
C ALA A 9 -6.95 40.93 -41.99
N MET A 10 -5.86 41.69 -42.19
CA MET A 10 -4.87 42.00 -41.14
C MET A 10 -5.34 43.10 -40.17
N ARG A 11 -6.29 43.95 -40.57
CA ARG A 11 -6.81 45.08 -39.76
C ARG A 11 -7.79 44.66 -38.65
N LYS A 12 -8.32 43.43 -38.70
CA LYS A 12 -9.27 42.91 -37.70
C LYS A 12 -8.60 42.15 -36.54
N ARG A 13 -7.28 41.89 -36.64
CA ARG A 13 -6.50 41.09 -35.68
C ARG A 13 -5.75 41.90 -34.61
N MET A 14 -5.89 43.24 -34.57
CA MET A 14 -4.94 44.11 -33.84
C MET A 14 -5.59 45.36 -33.21
N LYS A 15 -6.80 45.26 -32.64
CA LYS A 15 -7.42 46.46 -32.03
C LYS A 15 -8.10 46.33 -30.67
N HIS A 16 -8.21 45.15 -30.08
CA HIS A 16 -8.86 45.01 -28.77
C HIS A 16 -8.07 44.14 -27.79
N TYR A 17 -6.75 44.36 -27.72
CA TYR A 17 -5.96 43.97 -26.56
C TYR A 17 -5.78 45.20 -25.64
N THR A 18 -6.52 45.17 -24.53
CA THR A 18 -6.14 45.69 -23.18
C THR A 18 -6.05 47.22 -23.00
N PRO A 19 -6.13 47.81 -21.77
CA PRO A 19 -6.38 47.24 -20.43
C PRO A 19 -7.36 48.07 -19.55
N ILE A 20 -8.28 47.48 -18.79
CA ILE A 20 -8.90 48.16 -17.62
C ILE A 20 -8.98 47.20 -16.44
N ALA A 21 -8.47 47.71 -15.33
CA ALA A 21 -8.25 47.06 -14.07
C ALA A 21 -9.54 46.82 -13.27
N LEU A 22 -9.44 45.85 -12.36
CA LEU A 22 -10.00 45.87 -11.00
C LEU A 22 -11.53 45.84 -10.82
N GLY A 23 -12.01 44.66 -10.42
CA GLY A 23 -13.22 44.45 -9.62
C GLY A 23 -13.21 43.01 -9.11
N MET A 24 -12.90 42.75 -7.83
CA MET A 24 -13.86 42.34 -6.80
C MET A 24 -14.93 41.35 -7.36
N ALA A 25 -15.11 40.14 -6.88
CA ALA A 25 -14.98 39.66 -5.52
C ALA A 25 -15.03 38.11 -5.49
N LEU A 26 -14.60 37.61 -4.33
CA LEU A 26 -14.68 36.24 -3.85
C LEU A 26 -15.91 35.43 -4.34
N VAL A 27 -15.66 34.27 -4.95
CA VAL A 27 -16.55 33.11 -4.83
C VAL A 27 -15.70 31.97 -4.27
N ALA A 28 -16.16 31.48 -3.12
CA ALA A 28 -15.47 30.57 -2.23
C ALA A 28 -15.02 29.27 -2.91
N LEU A 29 -13.77 28.87 -2.65
CA LEU A 29 -13.39 27.46 -2.67
C LEU A 29 -14.17 26.77 -1.54
N ALA A 30 -15.29 26.12 -1.87
CA ALA A 30 -15.92 25.19 -0.96
C ALA A 30 -15.02 23.94 -0.83
N PRO A 31 -14.62 23.51 0.37
CA PRO A 31 -14.09 22.18 0.55
C PRO A 31 -15.22 21.18 0.28
N ALA A 32 -15.09 20.37 -0.76
CA ALA A 32 -15.95 19.23 -0.99
C ALA A 32 -15.65 18.17 0.08
N TRP A 33 -16.33 18.23 1.22
CA TRP A 33 -16.40 17.11 2.14
C TRP A 33 -17.27 16.02 1.50
N ALA A 34 -16.65 15.16 0.69
CA ALA A 34 -17.27 13.91 0.29
C ALA A 34 -17.28 12.95 1.49
N GLN A 35 -18.24 13.14 2.39
CA GLN A 35 -18.62 12.16 3.40
C GLN A 35 -19.30 11.01 2.64
N ASP A 36 -18.56 9.94 2.35
CA ASP A 36 -19.12 8.80 1.63
C ASP A 36 -20.24 8.18 2.48
N SER A 37 -21.45 8.14 1.92
CA SER A 37 -22.66 7.75 2.65
C SER A 37 -22.73 6.23 2.76
N ILE A 38 -22.73 5.70 3.99
CA ILE A 38 -22.79 4.27 4.24
C ILE A 38 -24.24 3.84 4.45
N TYR A 39 -24.67 2.81 3.73
CA TYR A 39 -25.99 2.24 3.83
C TYR A 39 -25.92 0.83 4.42
N ARG A 40 -26.84 0.51 5.33
CA ARG A 40 -26.98 -0.82 5.92
C ARG A 40 -28.20 -1.52 5.36
N CYS A 41 -27.95 -2.66 4.73
CA CYS A 41 -28.93 -3.56 4.14
C CYS A 41 -29.05 -4.80 5.04
N GLY A 42 -29.68 -4.68 6.20
CA GLY A 42 -29.73 -5.78 7.19
C GLY A 42 -28.39 -6.01 7.90
N ASN A 43 -27.57 -6.96 7.43
CA ASN A 43 -26.24 -7.28 8.00
C ASN A 43 -25.07 -6.80 7.12
N GLU A 44 -25.34 -6.34 5.90
CA GLU A 44 -24.33 -5.91 4.94
C GLU A 44 -24.25 -4.37 4.86
N TYR A 45 -23.03 -3.84 4.70
CA TYR A 45 -22.78 -2.41 4.54
C TYR A 45 -22.29 -2.13 3.12
N THR A 46 -22.82 -1.06 2.52
CA THR A 46 -22.41 -0.61 1.19
C THR A 46 -22.26 0.91 1.14
N ASN A 47 -21.27 1.36 0.38
CA ASN A 47 -21.00 2.76 0.07
C ASN A 47 -21.60 3.18 -1.29
N ASN A 48 -22.29 2.27 -1.99
CA ASN A 48 -22.94 2.59 -3.26
C ASN A 48 -24.41 3.01 -3.06
N ALA A 49 -24.68 4.30 -3.30
CA ALA A 49 -26.01 4.88 -3.13
C ALA A 49 -27.08 4.33 -4.09
N THR A 50 -26.74 3.81 -5.27
CA THR A 50 -27.74 3.24 -6.19
C THR A 50 -28.19 1.87 -5.72
N GLN A 51 -27.23 1.01 -5.35
CA GLN A 51 -27.52 -0.32 -4.78
C GLN A 51 -28.28 -0.22 -3.45
N ALA A 52 -27.97 0.79 -2.64
CA ALA A 52 -28.69 1.04 -1.40
C ALA A 52 -30.16 1.40 -1.62
N ARG A 53 -30.46 2.22 -2.64
CA ARG A 53 -31.85 2.64 -2.96
C ARG A 53 -32.68 1.48 -3.50
N GLU A 54 -32.10 0.68 -4.40
CA GLU A 54 -32.77 -0.48 -4.99
C GLU A 54 -33.10 -1.56 -3.95
N ARG A 55 -32.23 -1.73 -2.94
CA ARG A 55 -32.39 -2.72 -1.87
C ARG A 55 -33.08 -2.18 -0.61
N GLY A 56 -33.57 -0.94 -0.62
CA GLY A 56 -34.28 -0.33 0.50
C GLY A 56 -33.42 -0.15 1.77
N CYS A 57 -32.11 0.04 1.61
CA CYS A 57 -31.16 0.11 2.71
C CYS A 57 -31.23 1.44 3.45
N ARG A 58 -31.00 1.43 4.77
CA ARG A 58 -31.03 2.64 5.60
C ARG A 58 -29.66 3.30 5.66
N LEU A 59 -29.62 4.63 5.55
CA LEU A 59 -28.41 5.41 5.75
C LEU A 59 -27.97 5.28 7.21
N VAL A 60 -26.71 4.90 7.42
CA VAL A 60 -26.09 4.82 8.74
C VAL A 60 -25.39 6.14 8.99
N GLU A 61 -26.14 7.08 9.58
CA GLU A 61 -25.58 8.34 10.06
C GLU A 61 -25.06 8.16 11.50
N GLY A 62 -23.75 8.37 11.69
CA GLY A 62 -23.19 8.67 13.01
C GLY A 62 -22.95 7.52 14.01
N GLY A 63 -22.72 6.28 13.57
CA GLY A 63 -22.40 5.18 14.50
C GLY A 63 -21.16 4.40 14.12
N ASN A 64 -20.04 4.57 14.84
CA ASN A 64 -18.84 3.71 14.95
C ASN A 64 -18.34 2.94 13.69
N VAL A 65 -18.65 3.37 12.47
CA VAL A 65 -18.05 2.80 11.26
C VAL A 65 -16.79 3.59 10.94
N THR A 66 -15.64 2.97 11.14
CA THR A 66 -14.36 3.57 10.73
C THR A 66 -14.13 3.24 9.26
N ILE A 67 -14.31 4.22 8.39
CA ILE A 67 -13.98 4.09 6.97
C ILE A 67 -12.46 4.20 6.84
N LEU A 68 -11.77 3.09 6.62
CA LEU A 68 -10.39 3.14 6.12
C LEU A 68 -10.45 3.48 4.63
N GLN A 69 -10.25 4.75 4.31
CA GLN A 69 -10.02 5.17 2.92
C GLN A 69 -8.70 4.55 2.46
N THR A 70 -8.78 3.45 1.70
CA THR A 70 -7.64 2.93 0.97
C THR A 70 -7.42 3.85 -0.23
N THR A 71 -6.74 4.98 -0.02
CA THR A 71 -6.21 5.75 -1.14
C THR A 71 -5.34 4.81 -1.97
N PRO A 72 -5.60 4.60 -3.27
CA PRO A 72 -4.75 3.77 -4.10
C PRO A 72 -3.33 4.31 -3.99
N ARG A 73 -2.42 3.51 -3.42
CA ARG A 73 -1.00 3.88 -3.41
C ARG A 73 -0.58 4.03 -4.87
N PRO A 74 -0.12 5.20 -5.32
CA PRO A 74 0.32 5.34 -6.69
C PRO A 74 1.45 4.33 -6.94
N ALA A 75 1.27 3.50 -7.96
CA ALA A 75 2.30 2.58 -8.42
C ALA A 75 3.58 3.38 -8.74
N PRO A 76 4.79 2.88 -8.41
CA PRO A 76 6.01 3.59 -8.69
C PRO A 76 6.24 3.60 -10.21
N ALA A 77 5.85 4.68 -10.88
CA ALA A 77 6.39 5.01 -12.20
C ALA A 77 7.87 5.35 -12.00
N GLY A 78 8.74 4.58 -12.67
CA GLY A 78 10.19 4.70 -12.52
C GLY A 78 10.72 6.09 -12.86
N GLY A 79 11.79 6.46 -12.15
CA GLY A 79 12.79 7.43 -12.64
C GLY A 79 12.49 8.92 -12.42
N ALA A 80 12.45 9.36 -11.16
CA ALA A 80 13.03 10.64 -10.70
C ALA A 80 12.89 10.72 -9.18
N ALA A 81 13.97 11.10 -8.48
CA ALA A 81 13.95 11.28 -7.04
C ALA A 81 12.89 12.32 -6.63
N PRO A 82 12.02 12.05 -5.65
CA PRO A 82 11.05 13.03 -5.20
C PRO A 82 11.77 14.10 -4.36
N ALA A 83 11.64 15.35 -4.78
CA ALA A 83 11.97 16.50 -3.94
C ALA A 83 11.09 16.48 -2.68
N PRO A 84 11.62 16.86 -1.50
CA PRO A 84 10.84 16.84 -0.25
C PRO A 84 9.74 17.89 -0.32
N ALA A 85 8.47 17.45 -0.32
CA ALA A 85 7.34 18.32 -0.10
C ALA A 85 7.36 18.80 1.38
N PRO A 86 7.32 20.11 1.66
CA PRO A 86 7.29 20.59 3.02
C PRO A 86 5.88 20.39 3.59
N GLY A 87 5.76 19.66 4.71
CA GLY A 87 4.64 19.83 5.63
C GLY A 87 3.45 18.87 5.51
N GLY A 88 3.67 17.59 5.21
CA GLY A 88 2.67 16.56 5.53
C GLY A 88 2.58 16.35 7.04
N ARG A 89 1.67 17.05 7.73
CA ARG A 89 1.41 16.85 9.16
C ARG A 89 0.92 15.40 9.38
N PRO A 90 1.42 14.68 10.40
CA PRO A 90 0.87 13.37 10.76
C PRO A 90 -0.61 13.55 11.13
N SER A 91 -1.47 12.66 10.62
CA SER A 91 -2.89 12.62 10.92
C SER A 91 -3.08 12.62 12.44
N ALA A 92 -3.55 13.72 13.00
CA ALA A 92 -3.76 13.85 14.43
C ALA A 92 -4.88 12.90 14.86
N SER A 93 -4.58 11.96 15.74
CA SER A 93 -5.59 11.16 16.43
C SER A 93 -6.60 12.08 17.13
N PRO A 94 -7.88 11.68 17.26
CA PRO A 94 -8.88 12.46 17.98
C PRO A 94 -8.37 12.89 19.36
N PRO A 95 -8.73 14.09 19.85
CA PRO A 95 -8.20 14.65 21.11
C PRO A 95 -8.49 13.81 22.36
N SER A 96 -9.31 12.75 22.24
CA SER A 96 -9.72 11.85 23.32
C SER A 96 -9.28 10.40 23.12
N ALA A 97 -8.41 10.11 22.15
CA ALA A 97 -7.85 8.76 22.01
C ALA A 97 -6.96 8.46 23.25
N PRO A 98 -7.17 7.34 23.96
CA PRO A 98 -6.29 6.94 25.06
C PRO A 98 -4.85 6.85 24.52
N ARG A 99 -3.96 7.70 25.02
CA ARG A 99 -2.53 7.59 24.72
C ARG A 99 -2.03 6.35 25.45
N VAL A 100 -1.44 5.42 24.70
CA VAL A 100 -0.71 4.29 25.28
C VAL A 100 0.42 4.87 26.14
N ASP A 101 0.54 4.38 27.38
CA ASP A 101 1.61 4.82 28.27
C ASP A 101 2.99 4.42 27.71
N THR A 102 4.02 5.24 27.98
CA THR A 102 5.36 4.99 27.44
C THR A 102 6.00 3.71 27.97
N ALA A 103 5.68 3.27 29.20
CA ALA A 103 6.15 2.00 29.74
C ALA A 103 5.41 0.83 29.08
N GLU A 104 4.10 0.96 28.86
CA GLU A 104 3.30 -0.06 28.16
C GLU A 104 3.77 -0.24 26.71
N GLN A 105 4.09 0.85 26.01
CA GLN A 105 4.64 0.78 24.65
C GLN A 105 5.99 0.04 24.62
N ARG A 106 6.90 0.37 25.54
CA ARG A 106 8.21 -0.31 25.64
C ARG A 106 8.08 -1.80 25.97
N ALA A 107 7.12 -2.17 26.81
CA ALA A 107 6.84 -3.58 27.12
C ALA A 107 6.39 -4.33 25.85
N ARG A 108 5.45 -3.75 25.09
CA ARG A 108 4.97 -4.33 23.82
C ARG A 108 6.08 -4.47 22.79
N ASP A 109 6.96 -3.47 22.67
CA ASP A 109 8.10 -3.52 21.74
C ASP A 109 9.12 -4.61 22.14
N THR A 110 9.33 -4.78 23.45
CA THR A 110 10.20 -5.85 23.98
C THR A 110 9.61 -7.24 23.72
N ASP A 111 8.31 -7.40 23.92
CA ASP A 111 7.59 -8.65 23.63
C ASP A 111 7.61 -8.97 22.12
N ALA A 112 7.34 -7.97 21.28
CA ALA A 112 7.38 -8.12 19.83
C ALA A 112 8.77 -8.56 19.34
N ARG A 113 9.82 -7.97 19.92
CA ARG A 113 11.19 -8.37 19.64
C ARG A 113 11.47 -9.81 20.08
N ALA A 114 11.08 -10.19 21.30
CA ALA A 114 11.29 -11.53 21.82
C ALA A 114 10.58 -12.60 20.96
N ILE A 115 9.37 -12.30 20.49
CA ILE A 115 8.61 -13.17 19.57
C ILE A 115 9.36 -13.34 18.25
N LEU A 116 9.79 -12.24 17.61
CA LEU A 116 10.52 -12.30 16.35
C LEU A 116 11.87 -13.01 16.48
N GLU A 117 12.57 -12.87 17.61
CA GLU A 117 13.80 -13.61 17.89
C GLU A 117 13.55 -15.12 18.08
N ALA A 118 12.41 -15.51 18.66
CA ALA A 118 12.01 -16.91 18.76
C ALA A 118 11.65 -17.50 17.37
N GLU A 119 10.87 -16.78 16.58
CA GLU A 119 10.52 -17.17 15.20
C GLU A 119 11.77 -17.23 14.31
N LEU A 120 12.71 -16.30 14.49
CA LEU A 120 13.98 -16.33 13.77
C LEU A 120 14.74 -17.63 14.04
N ARG A 121 14.87 -18.02 15.31
CA ARG A 121 15.55 -19.28 15.69
C ARG A 121 14.88 -20.49 15.07
N LYS A 122 13.55 -20.53 15.04
CA LYS A 122 12.77 -21.61 14.42
C LYS A 122 12.96 -21.64 12.90
N ALA A 123 12.95 -20.48 12.24
CA ALA A 123 13.17 -20.37 10.81
C ALA A 123 14.59 -20.78 10.41
N GLU A 124 15.60 -20.38 11.20
CA GLU A 124 17.00 -20.77 11.00
C GLU A 124 17.20 -22.28 11.19
N ALA A 125 16.55 -22.90 12.19
CA ALA A 125 16.57 -24.34 12.39
C ALA A 125 15.98 -25.09 11.17
N ARG A 126 14.80 -24.66 10.70
CA ARG A 126 14.17 -25.24 9.50
C ARG A 126 15.04 -25.10 8.25
N LEU A 127 15.69 -23.94 8.09
CA LEU A 127 16.62 -23.71 6.99
C LEU A 127 17.85 -24.64 7.09
N ALA A 128 18.38 -24.85 8.28
CA ALA A 128 19.51 -25.76 8.51
C ALA A 128 19.14 -27.22 8.19
N GLU A 129 17.96 -27.66 8.60
CA GLU A 129 17.43 -29.00 8.27
C GLU A 129 17.30 -29.18 6.75
N LEU A 130 16.65 -28.23 6.06
CA LEU A 130 16.47 -28.29 4.60
C LEU A 130 17.81 -28.24 3.85
N ARG A 131 18.77 -27.43 4.31
CA ARG A 131 20.12 -27.39 3.71
C ARG A 131 20.87 -28.71 3.90
N THR A 132 20.72 -29.33 5.07
CA THR A 132 21.33 -30.63 5.36
C THR A 132 20.75 -31.71 4.46
N GLU A 133 19.42 -31.74 4.27
CA GLU A 133 18.79 -32.70 3.35
C GLU A 133 19.15 -32.41 1.89
N TYR A 134 19.16 -31.13 1.48
CA TYR A 134 19.52 -30.71 0.14
C TYR A 134 20.97 -31.05 -0.22
N ASN A 135 21.88 -31.06 0.78
CA ASN A 135 23.27 -31.49 0.67
C ASN A 135 23.97 -30.93 -0.58
N ASP A 136 23.99 -29.59 -0.70
CA ASP A 136 24.58 -28.86 -1.83
C ASP A 136 24.08 -29.29 -3.22
N GLY A 137 22.83 -29.75 -3.30
CA GLY A 137 22.19 -30.21 -4.53
C GLY A 137 22.40 -31.68 -4.83
N ALA A 138 22.99 -32.43 -3.91
CA ALA A 138 23.15 -33.88 -3.96
C ALA A 138 22.45 -34.54 -2.76
N PRO A 139 21.11 -34.43 -2.62
CA PRO A 139 20.39 -35.10 -1.56
C PRO A 139 20.62 -36.62 -1.63
N GLN A 140 20.66 -37.29 -0.48
CA GLN A 140 20.84 -38.74 -0.43
C GLN A 140 19.68 -39.45 -1.15
N ARG A 141 20.01 -40.34 -2.08
CA ARG A 141 19.04 -41.13 -2.84
C ARG A 141 18.44 -42.23 -1.99
N THR A 142 17.12 -42.26 -1.91
CA THR A 142 16.39 -43.42 -1.38
C THR A 142 16.45 -44.60 -2.36
N ALA A 143 16.19 -45.81 -1.88
CA ALA A 143 16.19 -47.01 -2.72
C ALA A 143 15.20 -46.91 -3.91
N GLN A 144 14.05 -46.26 -3.70
CA GLN A 144 13.05 -46.05 -4.75
C GLN A 144 13.53 -45.07 -5.83
N GLU A 145 14.26 -44.03 -5.45
CA GLU A 145 14.82 -43.04 -6.38
C GLU A 145 16.00 -43.58 -7.19
N GLN A 146 16.65 -44.66 -6.75
CA GLN A 146 17.64 -45.36 -7.58
C GLN A 146 16.98 -46.06 -8.76
N LEU A 147 15.74 -46.53 -8.59
CA LEU A 147 14.94 -47.16 -9.62
C LEU A 147 14.21 -46.12 -10.50
N ASN A 148 13.93 -44.93 -9.95
CA ASN A 148 13.28 -43.83 -10.65
C ASN A 148 14.13 -42.53 -10.60
N PRO A 149 14.96 -42.29 -11.65
CA PRO A 149 15.78 -41.09 -11.74
C PRO A 149 14.99 -39.78 -11.82
N GLN A 150 13.76 -39.80 -12.35
CA GLN A 150 12.93 -38.60 -12.46
C GLN A 150 12.45 -38.13 -11.09
N ALA A 151 12.02 -39.06 -10.21
CA ALA A 151 11.60 -38.73 -8.85
C ALA A 151 12.71 -38.03 -8.06
N TYR A 152 13.97 -38.45 -8.25
CA TYR A 152 15.11 -37.80 -7.64
C TYR A 152 15.28 -36.35 -8.08
N ALA A 153 15.18 -36.10 -9.39
CA ALA A 153 15.32 -34.76 -9.95
C ALA A 153 14.21 -33.83 -9.44
N GLU A 154 12.97 -34.34 -9.38
CA GLU A 154 11.80 -33.62 -8.85
C GLU A 154 11.98 -33.28 -7.36
N ARG A 155 12.35 -34.25 -6.50
CA ARG A 155 12.60 -33.98 -5.08
C ARG A 155 13.76 -33.01 -4.87
N THR A 156 14.83 -33.14 -5.65
CA THR A 156 15.97 -32.20 -5.56
C THR A 156 15.55 -30.77 -5.91
N ALA A 157 14.69 -30.61 -6.92
CA ALA A 157 14.12 -29.30 -7.29
C ALA A 157 13.18 -28.78 -6.19
N GLU A 158 12.37 -29.63 -5.58
CA GLU A 158 11.50 -29.27 -4.46
C GLU A 158 12.29 -28.84 -3.23
N LEU A 159 13.34 -29.59 -2.84
CA LEU A 159 14.24 -29.24 -1.75
C LEU A 159 14.91 -27.88 -2.00
N LYS A 160 15.41 -27.65 -3.22
CA LYS A 160 15.99 -26.36 -3.62
C LYS A 160 14.98 -25.22 -3.47
N ALA A 161 13.75 -25.41 -3.93
CA ALA A 161 12.69 -24.42 -3.78
C ALA A 161 12.31 -24.20 -2.30
N GLY A 162 12.33 -25.26 -1.50
CA GLY A 162 12.12 -25.21 -0.05
C GLY A 162 13.20 -24.39 0.66
N VAL A 163 14.47 -24.64 0.35
CA VAL A 163 15.62 -23.85 0.85
C VAL A 163 15.44 -22.37 0.50
N ALA A 164 15.15 -22.05 -0.77
CA ALA A 164 14.97 -20.67 -1.21
C ALA A 164 13.83 -19.94 -0.47
N ARG A 165 12.72 -20.64 -0.21
CA ARG A 165 11.60 -20.11 0.60
C ARG A 165 12.02 -19.86 2.05
N ALA A 166 12.70 -20.83 2.69
CA ALA A 166 13.17 -20.69 4.06
C ALA A 166 14.22 -19.57 4.21
N GLU A 167 15.09 -19.37 3.21
CA GLU A 167 16.02 -18.23 3.17
C GLU A 167 15.29 -16.89 3.10
N ALA A 168 14.23 -16.81 2.30
CA ALA A 168 13.39 -15.62 2.21
C ALA A 168 12.67 -15.31 3.54
N ASP A 169 12.20 -16.34 4.25
CA ASP A 169 11.57 -16.21 5.57
C ASP A 169 12.57 -15.65 6.60
N VAL A 170 13.77 -16.24 6.70
CA VAL A 170 14.85 -15.76 7.58
C VAL A 170 15.21 -14.31 7.26
N ALA A 171 15.38 -13.98 5.96
CA ALA A 171 15.67 -12.62 5.54
C ALA A 171 14.53 -11.65 5.88
N GLY A 172 13.28 -12.09 5.77
CA GLY A 172 12.09 -11.33 6.15
C GLY A 172 12.08 -10.98 7.63
N ILE A 173 12.25 -11.97 8.50
CA ILE A 173 12.26 -11.79 9.95
C ILE A 173 13.41 -10.87 10.38
N LYS A 174 14.61 -11.03 9.78
CA LYS A 174 15.77 -10.15 10.05
C LYS A 174 15.49 -8.68 9.70
N ARG A 175 14.74 -8.41 8.62
CA ARG A 175 14.34 -7.04 8.26
C ARG A 175 13.37 -6.45 9.27
N GLU A 176 12.39 -7.22 9.75
CA GLU A 176 11.46 -6.75 10.78
C GLU A 176 12.16 -6.48 12.12
N LEU A 177 13.08 -7.35 12.53
CA LEU A 177 13.94 -7.08 13.69
C LEU A 177 14.77 -5.79 13.52
N GLY A 178 15.33 -5.57 12.34
CA GLY A 178 16.04 -4.33 12.02
C GLY A 178 15.15 -3.08 12.07
N ARG A 179 13.85 -3.22 11.79
CA ARG A 179 12.87 -2.12 11.90
C ARG A 179 12.52 -1.79 13.35
N LEU A 180 12.48 -2.78 14.24
CA LEU A 180 12.23 -2.56 15.68
C LEU A 180 13.44 -1.97 16.41
N ASN A 181 14.65 -2.12 15.87
CA ASN A 181 15.88 -1.59 16.46
C ASN A 181 16.21 -0.15 16.03
N ARG A 182 15.38 0.49 15.21
CA ARG A 182 15.57 1.87 14.73
C ARG A 182 14.64 2.82 15.48
#